data_AF-A0A086AX13-F1
#
_entry.id   AF-A0A086AX13-F1
#
_cell.length_a   1.000
_cell.length_b   1.000
_cell.length_c   1.000
_cell.angle_alpha   90.00
_cell.angle_beta   90.00
_cell.angle_gamma   90.00
#
_symmetry.space_group_name_H-M   'P 1'
#
loop_
_entity.id
_entity.type
_entity.pdbx_description
1 polymer ?
#
loop_
_entity_poly.entity_id
_entity_poly.type
_entity_poly.pdbx_seq_one_letter_code
_entity_poly.pdbx_strand_id
1 'polypeptide(L)'
;MINHIIKKNIRLLSERYDHHMLYHESVIVIKNERNLIEIFPQIKDHISVKYNFEEGVDTIEIQDFEIYDILIKIFQRQNLEKVNLSPGYPLDLNDLEDEFGNLDKFKEELRALISTKTDYSDMGGNRVLTEFYKNSLILRDDIGSSKSNVLNISNDKI
;
A
#
# COMPACT_ATOMS: atom_id res chain seq x y z
N MET A 1 16.53 -9.90 0.20
CA MET A 1 15.30 -10.62 0.62
C MET A 1 14.31 -9.58 1.09
N ILE A 2 13.07 -9.59 0.61
CA ILE A 2 12.08 -8.55 1.00
C ILE A 2 11.82 -8.63 2.50
N ASN A 3 11.78 -7.47 3.17
CA ASN A 3 11.45 -7.35 4.58
C ASN A 3 10.14 -8.11 4.91
N HIS A 4 10.12 -8.88 5.99
CA HIS A 4 8.97 -9.68 6.39
C HIS A 4 7.70 -8.85 6.61
N ILE A 5 7.85 -7.63 7.15
CA ILE A 5 6.75 -6.68 7.36
C ILE A 5 6.19 -6.22 6.01
N ILE A 6 7.06 -5.86 5.07
CA ILE A 6 6.65 -5.44 3.72
C ILE A 6 5.91 -6.57 3.02
N LYS A 7 6.43 -7.81 3.08
CA LYS A 7 5.77 -8.98 2.52
C LYS A 7 4.38 -9.22 3.11
N LYS A 8 4.21 -9.03 4.42
CA LYS A 8 2.91 -9.09 5.10
C LYS A 8 1.96 -8.00 4.60
N ASN A 9 2.46 -6.76 4.46
CA ASN A 9 1.67 -5.63 3.99
C ASN A 9 1.23 -5.80 2.53
N ILE A 10 2.11 -6.27 1.66
CA ILE A 10 1.77 -6.61 0.26
C ILE A 10 0.65 -7.64 0.21
N ARG A 11 0.69 -8.67 1.07
CA ARG A 11 -0.40 -9.66 1.17
C ARG A 11 -1.73 -9.01 1.57
N LEU A 12 -1.70 -8.15 2.59
CA LEU A 12 -2.90 -7.46 3.09
C LEU A 12 -3.47 -6.52 2.02
N LEU A 13 -2.63 -5.74 1.34
CA LEU A 13 -3.04 -4.90 0.23
C LEU A 13 -3.66 -5.73 -0.91
N SER A 14 -2.99 -6.81 -1.33
CA SER A 14 -3.50 -7.68 -2.39
C SER A 14 -4.89 -8.23 -2.03
N GLU A 15 -5.08 -8.67 -0.79
CA GLU A 15 -6.40 -9.12 -0.32
C GLU A 15 -7.44 -7.98 -0.32
N ARG A 16 -7.09 -6.80 0.20
CA ARG A 16 -7.98 -5.62 0.24
C ARG A 16 -8.47 -5.21 -1.14
N TYR A 17 -7.63 -5.37 -2.17
CA TYR A 17 -7.93 -4.96 -3.54
C TYR A 17 -8.36 -6.12 -4.46
N ASP A 18 -8.68 -7.27 -3.90
CA ASP A 18 -9.14 -8.47 -4.61
C ASP A 18 -8.13 -8.99 -5.65
N HIS A 19 -6.87 -9.08 -5.23
CA HIS A 19 -5.78 -9.73 -5.94
C HIS A 19 -5.33 -11.00 -5.22
N HIS A 20 -5.14 -12.07 -6.00
CA HIS A 20 -4.53 -13.29 -5.53
C HIS A 20 -3.02 -13.18 -5.57
N MET A 21 -2.37 -13.71 -4.51
CA MET A 21 -0.92 -13.69 -4.41
C MET A 21 -0.34 -15.11 -4.36
N LEU A 22 0.70 -15.33 -5.15
CA LEU A 22 1.45 -16.58 -5.24
C LEU A 22 2.91 -16.31 -4.90
N TYR A 23 3.51 -17.22 -4.15
CA TYR A 23 4.92 -17.15 -3.78
C TYR A 23 5.71 -18.22 -4.51
N HIS A 24 6.72 -17.80 -5.24
CA HIS A 24 7.75 -18.67 -5.81
C HIS A 24 9.10 -18.36 -5.14
N GLU A 25 10.13 -19.18 -5.40
CA GLU A 25 11.43 -19.08 -4.72
C GLU A 25 12.08 -17.69 -4.82
N SER A 26 11.90 -17.01 -5.95
CA SER A 26 12.54 -15.72 -6.25
C SER A 26 11.57 -14.61 -6.68
N VAL A 27 10.26 -14.86 -6.64
CA VAL A 27 9.26 -13.88 -7.12
C VAL A 27 7.97 -13.98 -6.33
N ILE A 28 7.39 -12.82 -6.04
CA ILE A 28 6.00 -12.70 -5.57
C ILE A 28 5.15 -12.31 -6.77
N VAL A 29 4.14 -13.12 -7.09
CA VAL A 29 3.21 -12.85 -8.18
C VAL A 29 1.88 -12.41 -7.60
N ILE A 30 1.39 -11.26 -8.01
CA ILE A 30 0.08 -10.71 -7.62
C ILE A 30 -0.76 -10.59 -8.90
N LYS A 31 -1.98 -11.14 -8.89
CA LYS A 31 -2.83 -11.11 -10.08
C LYS A 31 -4.32 -11.09 -9.76
N ASN A 32 -5.09 -10.53 -10.68
CA ASN A 32 -6.54 -10.74 -10.79
C ASN A 32 -6.91 -10.88 -12.27
N GLU A 33 -8.18 -10.70 -12.63
CA GLU A 33 -8.63 -10.79 -14.03
C GLU A 33 -7.97 -9.76 -14.97
N ARG A 34 -7.51 -8.63 -14.42
CA ARG A 34 -6.96 -7.49 -15.18
C ARG A 34 -5.44 -7.36 -15.03
N ASN A 35 -4.94 -7.48 -13.81
CA ASN A 35 -3.56 -7.17 -13.43
C ASN A 35 -2.75 -8.45 -13.28
N LEU A 36 -1.50 -8.40 -13.76
CA LEU A 36 -0.44 -9.36 -13.50
C LEU A 36 0.80 -8.57 -13.10
N ILE A 37 1.27 -8.80 -11.87
CA ILE A 37 2.39 -8.08 -11.25
C ILE A 37 3.36 -9.13 -10.71
N GLU A 38 4.64 -8.94 -10.97
CA GLU A 38 5.74 -9.76 -10.49
C GLU A 38 6.72 -8.87 -9.71
N ILE A 39 7.01 -9.24 -8.46
CA ILE A 39 7.94 -8.51 -7.59
C ILE A 39 9.17 -9.38 -7.36
N PHE A 40 10.32 -8.88 -7.81
CA PHE A 40 11.62 -9.54 -7.69
C PHE A 40 12.47 -8.81 -6.64
N PRO A 41 12.88 -9.48 -5.54
CA PRO A 41 13.86 -8.91 -4.63
C PRO A 41 15.20 -8.67 -5.32
N GLN A 42 15.77 -7.50 -5.12
CA GLN A 42 17.12 -7.15 -5.55
C GLN A 42 18.05 -7.02 -4.33
N ILE A 43 19.26 -6.51 -4.58
CA ILE A 43 20.30 -6.28 -3.58
C ILE A 43 20.00 -4.96 -2.82
N LYS A 44 20.37 -4.89 -1.53
CA LYS A 44 20.30 -3.65 -0.69
C LYS A 44 18.91 -2.98 -0.71
N ASP A 45 17.88 -3.71 -0.30
CA ASP A 45 16.51 -3.19 -0.11
C ASP A 45 15.84 -2.62 -1.37
N HIS A 46 16.39 -2.93 -2.55
CA HIS A 46 15.73 -2.63 -3.81
C HIS A 46 14.87 -3.82 -4.25
N ILE A 47 13.84 -3.51 -5.03
CA ILE A 47 12.98 -4.49 -5.67
C ILE A 47 12.72 -4.05 -7.12
N SER A 48 12.48 -5.02 -7.99
CA SER A 48 12.00 -4.78 -9.35
C SER A 48 10.55 -5.22 -9.43
N VAL A 49 9.69 -4.31 -9.88
CA VAL A 49 8.26 -4.54 -10.07
C VAL A 49 7.99 -4.57 -11.56
N LYS A 50 7.56 -5.72 -12.06
CA LYS A 50 7.17 -5.92 -13.45
C LYS A 50 5.66 -6.09 -13.51
N TYR A 51 4.98 -5.37 -14.38
CA TYR A 51 3.52 -5.40 -14.45
C TYR A 51 3.00 -5.22 -15.87
N ASN A 52 1.82 -5.77 -16.16
CA ASN A 52 1.18 -5.60 -17.46
C ASN A 52 0.57 -4.19 -17.62
N PHE A 53 0.67 -3.64 -18.81
CA PHE A 53 -0.02 -2.42 -19.25
C PHE A 53 -0.53 -2.61 -20.69
N GLU A 54 -1.23 -1.64 -21.26
CA GLU A 54 -1.95 -1.77 -22.54
C GLU A 54 -1.05 -2.25 -23.70
N GLU A 55 0.19 -1.77 -23.79
CA GLU A 55 1.13 -2.13 -24.87
C GLU A 55 2.09 -3.27 -24.49
N GLY A 56 1.88 -3.93 -23.36
CA GLY A 56 2.68 -5.09 -22.96
C GLY A 56 3.04 -5.08 -21.48
N VAL A 57 4.33 -4.95 -21.18
CA VAL A 57 4.86 -5.07 -19.82
C VAL A 57 5.85 -3.95 -19.54
N ASP A 58 5.73 -3.36 -18.37
CA ASP A 58 6.62 -2.33 -17.86
C ASP A 58 7.36 -2.84 -16.62
N THR A 59 8.56 -2.33 -16.37
CA THR A 59 9.40 -2.72 -15.23
C THR A 59 9.92 -1.46 -14.53
N ILE A 60 9.71 -1.38 -13.22
CA ILE A 60 10.16 -0.27 -12.38
C ILE A 60 11.07 -0.82 -11.29
N GLU A 61 12.24 -0.21 -11.12
CA GLU A 61 13.16 -0.49 -10.00
C GLU A 61 12.96 0.56 -8.92
N ILE A 62 12.68 0.11 -7.69
CA ILE A 62 12.32 0.98 -6.57
C ILE A 62 12.92 0.45 -5.26
N GLN A 63 12.91 1.29 -4.23
CA GLN A 63 13.19 0.85 -2.86
C GLN A 63 11.98 0.09 -2.31
N ASP A 64 12.23 -0.87 -1.42
CA ASP A 64 11.18 -1.77 -0.94
C ASP A 64 10.02 -1.05 -0.24
N PHE A 65 10.28 0.08 0.45
CA PHE A 65 9.23 0.89 1.08
C PHE A 65 8.34 1.63 0.06
N GLU A 66 8.79 1.83 -1.18
CA GLU A 66 8.03 2.52 -2.23
C GLU A 66 7.00 1.61 -2.90
N ILE A 67 7.03 0.30 -2.60
CA ILE A 67 6.16 -0.70 -3.21
C ILE A 67 4.68 -0.42 -3.03
N TYR A 68 4.29 0.16 -1.89
CA TYR A 68 2.89 0.41 -1.58
C TYR A 68 2.28 1.41 -2.56
N ASP A 69 3.04 2.44 -2.94
CA ASP A 69 2.61 3.44 -3.90
C ASP A 69 2.34 2.84 -5.28
N ILE A 70 3.27 2.03 -5.77
CA ILE A 70 3.12 1.34 -7.05
C ILE A 70 1.94 0.37 -7.03
N LEU A 71 1.83 -0.46 -6.00
CA LEU A 71 0.77 -1.47 -5.92
C LEU A 71 -0.61 -0.82 -5.85
N ILE A 72 -0.80 0.18 -4.99
CA ILE A 72 -2.10 0.87 -4.86
C ILE A 72 -2.52 1.49 -6.19
N LYS A 73 -1.60 2.17 -6.91
CA LYS A 73 -1.89 2.73 -8.22
C LYS A 73 -2.28 1.66 -9.25
N ILE A 74 -1.57 0.54 -9.29
CA ILE A 74 -1.91 -0.58 -10.20
C ILE A 74 -3.25 -1.22 -9.82
N PHE A 75 -3.54 -1.34 -8.52
CA PHE A 75 -4.78 -1.95 -8.05
C PHE A 75 -6.01 -1.09 -8.36
N GLN A 76 -5.87 0.23 -8.38
CA GLN A 76 -6.98 1.16 -8.56
C GLN A 76 -7.20 1.63 -10.00
N ARG A 77 -6.24 1.38 -10.91
CA ARG A 77 -6.36 1.79 -12.31
C ARG A 77 -7.63 1.26 -12.97
N GLN A 78 -8.32 2.13 -13.70
CA GLN A 78 -9.50 1.74 -14.48
C GLN A 78 -9.09 1.14 -15.82
N ASN A 79 -8.01 1.65 -16.42
CA ASN A 79 -7.42 1.15 -17.65
C ASN A 79 -6.01 0.61 -17.38
N LEU A 80 -5.46 -0.18 -18.30
CA LEU A 80 -4.10 -0.73 -18.21
C LEU A 80 -3.03 0.34 -18.50
N GLU A 81 -3.13 1.51 -17.88
CA GLU A 81 -2.14 2.58 -17.99
C GLU A 81 -0.87 2.26 -17.19
N LYS A 82 0.22 2.93 -17.58
CA LYS A 82 1.47 2.92 -16.82
C LYS A 82 1.29 3.70 -15.53
N VAL A 83 1.95 3.26 -14.47
CA VAL A 83 1.98 3.95 -13.19
C VAL A 83 3.37 4.56 -12.96
N ASN A 84 3.40 5.69 -12.27
CA ASN A 84 4.64 6.34 -11.85
C ASN A 84 4.64 6.50 -10.33
N LEU A 85 5.82 6.45 -9.71
CA LEU A 85 5.97 6.80 -8.31
C LEU A 85 5.56 8.24 -8.06
N SER A 86 4.91 8.49 -6.93
CA SER A 86 4.71 9.86 -6.45
C SER A 86 6.06 10.47 -6.07
N PRO A 87 6.27 11.78 -6.27
CA PRO A 87 7.57 12.41 -6.10
C PRO A 87 7.98 12.57 -4.62
N GLY A 88 7.01 12.72 -3.71
CA GLY A 88 7.24 12.98 -2.30
C GLY A 88 7.63 11.76 -1.47
N TYR A 89 7.70 11.96 -0.16
CA TYR A 89 7.96 10.89 0.81
C TYR A 89 6.69 10.04 1.05
N PRO A 90 6.84 8.80 1.56
CA PRO A 90 5.72 8.01 2.03
C PRO A 90 4.96 8.75 3.13
N LEU A 91 3.62 8.74 3.04
CA LEU A 91 2.74 9.31 4.06
C LEU A 91 2.98 8.67 5.43
N ASP A 92 2.92 9.47 6.49
CA ASP A 92 3.13 9.03 7.87
C ASP A 92 2.01 9.49 8.84
N LEU A 93 2.23 9.36 10.15
CA LEU A 93 1.26 9.77 11.17
C LEU A 93 1.14 11.30 11.31
N ASN A 94 2.16 12.07 10.94
CA ASN A 94 2.09 13.53 10.96
C ASN A 94 1.18 14.02 9.83
N ASP A 95 1.23 13.38 8.66
CA ASP A 95 0.29 13.69 7.57
C ASP A 95 -1.17 13.45 8.00
N LEU A 96 -1.44 12.46 8.86
CA LEU A 96 -2.76 12.24 9.45
C LEU A 96 -3.15 13.30 10.47
N GLU A 97 -2.20 13.78 11.28
CA GLU A 97 -2.45 14.88 12.20
C GLU A 97 -2.80 16.18 11.46
N ASP A 98 -2.09 16.47 10.37
CA ASP A 98 -2.39 17.61 9.49
C ASP A 98 -3.77 17.49 8.84
N GLU A 99 -4.17 16.28 8.43
CA GLU A 99 -5.46 16.02 7.77
C GLU A 99 -6.65 16.12 8.75
N PHE A 100 -6.55 15.48 9.92
CA PHE A 100 -7.67 15.35 10.84
C PHE A 100 -7.64 16.39 11.98
N GLY A 101 -6.54 17.11 12.17
CA GLY A 101 -6.34 18.18 13.16
C GLY A 101 -6.36 17.75 14.64
N ASN A 102 -6.76 16.51 14.93
CA ASN A 102 -6.77 15.93 16.27
C ASN A 102 -6.42 14.44 16.20
N LEU A 103 -5.12 14.16 16.28
CA LEU A 103 -4.60 12.80 16.20
C LEU A 103 -5.12 11.93 17.35
N ASP A 104 -5.37 12.48 18.54
CA ASP A 104 -5.87 11.70 19.68
C ASP A 104 -7.27 11.13 19.43
N LYS A 105 -8.18 11.94 18.88
CA LYS A 105 -9.52 11.48 18.49
C LYS A 105 -9.44 10.38 17.42
N PHE A 106 -8.57 10.56 16.43
CA PHE A 106 -8.33 9.55 15.40
C PHE A 106 -7.80 8.24 16.01
N LYS A 107 -6.87 8.32 16.96
CA LYS A 107 -6.35 7.15 17.69
C LYS A 107 -7.42 6.45 18.54
N GLU A 108 -8.33 7.20 19.16
CA GLU A 108 -9.47 6.62 19.90
C GLU A 108 -10.40 5.83 18.97
N GLU A 109 -10.71 6.38 17.79
CA GLU A 109 -11.49 5.69 16.76
C GLU A 109 -10.79 4.40 16.29
N LEU A 110 -9.49 4.46 16.04
CA LEU A 110 -8.70 3.27 15.71
C LEU A 110 -8.74 2.21 16.80
N ARG A 111 -8.58 2.60 18.07
CA ARG A 111 -8.66 1.67 19.20
C ARG A 111 -10.04 1.03 19.28
N ALA A 112 -11.11 1.79 19.01
CA ALA A 112 -12.46 1.25 18.93
C ALA A 112 -12.60 0.19 17.81
N LEU A 113 -12.11 0.48 16.60
CA LEU A 113 -12.11 -0.46 15.47
C LEU A 113 -11.35 -1.75 15.78
N ILE A 114 -10.19 -1.65 16.42
CA ILE A 114 -9.38 -2.81 16.85
C ILE A 114 -10.13 -3.62 17.92
N SER A 115 -10.68 -2.95 18.94
CA SER A 115 -11.39 -3.61 20.05
C SER A 115 -12.64 -4.37 19.57
N THR A 116 -13.31 -3.85 18.55
CA THR A 116 -14.50 -4.46 17.92
C THR A 116 -14.14 -5.53 16.90
N LYS A 117 -12.84 -5.75 16.63
CA LYS A 117 -12.32 -6.67 15.59
C LYS A 117 -12.91 -6.35 14.21
N THR A 118 -13.06 -5.06 13.93
CA THR A 118 -13.47 -4.61 12.60
C THR A 118 -12.36 -4.97 11.60
N ASP A 119 -12.71 -5.57 10.47
CA ASP A 119 -11.72 -5.91 9.44
C ASP A 119 -11.48 -4.77 8.46
N TYR A 120 -12.48 -3.91 8.23
CA TYR A 120 -12.39 -2.79 7.31
C TYR A 120 -13.21 -1.59 7.81
N SER A 121 -12.63 -0.39 7.69
CA SER A 121 -13.34 0.88 7.82
C SER A 121 -12.74 1.90 6.87
N ASP A 122 -13.59 2.58 6.11
CA ASP A 122 -13.20 3.83 5.45
C ASP A 122 -13.15 4.93 6.51
N MET A 123 -12.00 5.58 6.66
CA MET A 123 -11.81 6.66 7.64
C MET A 123 -11.85 8.05 6.96
N GLY A 124 -12.01 8.08 5.64
CA GLY A 124 -12.08 9.31 4.87
C GLY A 124 -10.75 10.06 4.80
N GLY A 125 -10.84 11.39 4.85
CA GLY A 125 -9.74 12.31 4.52
C GLY A 125 -10.04 13.06 3.22
N ASN A 126 -9.40 14.21 3.05
CA ASN A 126 -9.50 15.09 1.90
C ASN A 126 -8.26 14.98 1.02
N ARG A 127 -7.07 15.33 1.55
CA ARG A 127 -5.80 15.09 0.84
C ARG A 127 -5.29 13.69 1.14
N VAL A 128 -5.27 13.32 2.42
CA VAL A 128 -4.76 12.02 2.89
C VAL A 128 -5.92 11.05 3.09
N LEU A 129 -6.23 10.30 2.04
CA LEU A 129 -7.27 9.26 2.09
C LEU A 129 -6.77 8.10 2.94
N THR A 130 -7.55 7.76 3.97
CA THR A 130 -7.17 6.82 5.01
C THR A 130 -8.18 5.69 5.12
N GLU A 131 -7.68 4.46 5.04
CA GLU A 131 -8.48 3.27 5.25
C GLU A 131 -7.86 2.41 6.35
N PHE A 132 -8.72 1.84 7.18
CA PHE A 132 -8.34 0.80 8.12
C PHE A 132 -8.65 -0.57 7.52
N TYR A 133 -7.65 -1.46 7.48
CA TYR A 133 -7.82 -2.84 7.04
C TYR A 133 -6.99 -3.81 7.88
N LYS A 134 -7.64 -4.74 8.58
CA LYS A 134 -7.02 -5.81 9.39
C LYS A 134 -5.83 -5.34 10.26
N ASN A 135 -6.05 -4.29 11.05
CA ASN A 135 -5.04 -3.65 11.92
C ASN A 135 -3.89 -2.93 11.19
N SER A 136 -4.09 -2.57 9.93
CA SER A 136 -3.19 -1.72 9.15
C SER A 136 -3.92 -0.47 8.67
N LEU A 137 -3.21 0.65 8.59
CA LEU A 137 -3.66 1.85 7.90
C LEU A 137 -3.11 1.82 6.48
N ILE A 138 -3.97 2.05 5.50
CA ILE A 138 -3.59 2.28 4.11
C ILE A 138 -3.78 3.77 3.86
N LEU A 139 -2.66 4.46 3.60
CA LEU A 139 -2.62 5.90 3.39
C LEU A 139 -2.36 6.20 1.92
N ARG A 140 -3.16 7.08 1.33
CA ARG A 140 -3.07 7.49 -0.07
C ARG A 140 -3.17 9.00 -0.17
N ASP A 141 -2.40 9.60 -1.07
CA ASP A 141 -2.53 11.02 -1.38
C ASP A 141 -3.40 11.19 -2.62
N ASP A 142 -4.55 11.84 -2.47
CA ASP A 142 -5.49 12.10 -3.56
C ASP A 142 -4.86 12.97 -4.68
N ILE A 143 -3.92 13.83 -4.31
CA ILE A 143 -3.22 14.74 -5.25
C ILE A 143 -2.03 14.03 -5.93
N GLY A 144 -1.56 12.91 -5.35
CA GLY A 144 -0.39 12.18 -5.84
C GLY A 144 0.94 12.89 -5.60
N SER A 145 1.01 13.82 -4.64
CA SER A 145 2.24 14.53 -4.27
C SER A 145 3.16 13.68 -3.38
N SER A 146 2.58 12.92 -2.45
CA SER A 146 3.26 11.99 -1.55
C SER A 146 3.06 10.54 -1.98
N LYS A 147 3.98 9.65 -1.58
CA LYS A 147 3.86 8.21 -1.83
C LYS A 147 2.84 7.60 -0.87
N SER A 148 2.01 6.70 -1.38
CA SER A 148 1.12 5.90 -0.55
C SER A 148 1.92 5.03 0.42
N ASN A 149 1.36 4.74 1.59
CA ASN A 149 2.03 3.96 2.62
C ASN A 149 1.09 3.00 3.35
N VAL A 150 1.66 1.98 4.01
CA VAL A 150 0.92 1.06 4.87
C VAL A 150 1.56 1.00 6.25
N LEU A 151 0.85 1.52 7.26
CA LEU A 151 1.29 1.55 8.66
C LEU A 151 0.70 0.36 9.42
N ASN A 152 1.52 -0.35 10.20
CA ASN A 152 1.07 -1.51 10.98
C ASN A 152 0.79 -1.09 12.42
N ILE A 153 -0.48 -0.98 12.79
CA ILE A 153 -0.85 -0.50 14.13
C ILE A 153 -0.37 -1.46 15.23
N SER A 154 -0.24 -2.77 14.94
CA SER A 154 0.28 -3.76 15.89
C SER A 154 1.78 -3.63 16.20
N ASN A 155 2.56 -3.07 15.28
CA ASN A 155 4.02 -2.99 15.38
C ASN A 155 4.50 -1.58 15.73
N ASP A 156 3.79 -0.56 15.25
CA ASP A 156 4.22 0.85 15.34
C ASP A 156 3.72 1.56 16.60
N LYS A 157 3.05 0.83 17.53
CA LYS A 157 2.51 1.31 18.81
C LYS A 157 1.73 2.63 18.68
N ILE A 158 0.43 2.54 18.43
CA ILE A 158 -0.51 3.64 18.68
C ILE A 158 -1.09 3.55 20.11
#